data_AF-A0A2D5SAI1-F1
#
_entry.id   AF-A0A2D5SAI1-F1
#
_cell.length_a   1.000
_cell.length_b   1.000
_cell.length_c   1.000
_cell.angle_alpha   90.00
_cell.angle_beta   90.00
_cell.angle_gamma   90.00
#
_symmetry.space_group_name_H-M   'P 1'
#
loop_
_entity.id
_entity.type
_entity.pdbx_description
1 polymer ?
#
loop_
_entity_poly.entity_id
_entity_poly.type
_entity_poly.pdbx_seq_one_letter_code
_entity_poly.pdbx_strand_id
1 'polypeptide(L)'
;MLVAVLLPSLAHAQHDVRAWPDPGYGNLGVYAGGPDSYFDYRLAKLSLGDTFPNKKAYWAALQAKEKKKRLKSPRQHDIYFVYCGERKETLEICKARIDAWLKPNADIPTYPELIPAICLGEENVGSHNAVLDGLARHIRETYGIPVFQFYSMPLAPSSNLTADGWVFDAYGMQDVQFRKHLMKFVALGKPVVCIPWASDPHWTGWTRSKTTEAMINREWHQFPICMEFDVSCAVFAVAGPGAM
;
A
#
# COMPACT_ATOMS: atom_id res chain seq x y z
N MET A 1 -44.43 2.18 -30.76
CA MET A 1 -43.07 2.74 -30.94
C MET A 1 -42.28 2.51 -29.68
N LEU A 2 -41.33 1.57 -29.71
CA LEU A 2 -40.40 1.29 -28.62
C LEU A 2 -39.16 2.16 -28.85
N VAL A 3 -38.82 3.04 -27.90
CA VAL A 3 -37.51 3.72 -27.89
C VAL A 3 -36.57 2.83 -27.09
N ALA A 4 -35.74 2.06 -27.79
CA ALA A 4 -34.63 1.35 -27.17
C ALA A 4 -33.55 2.38 -26.83
N VAL A 5 -33.43 2.71 -25.54
CA VAL A 5 -32.29 3.47 -25.02
C VAL A 5 -31.08 2.55 -25.02
N LEU A 6 -30.21 2.72 -26.03
CA LEU A 6 -28.87 2.17 -26.04
C LEU A 6 -28.07 2.86 -24.92
N LEU A 7 -28.03 2.24 -23.74
CA LEU A 7 -27.06 2.59 -22.71
C LEU A 7 -25.67 2.18 -23.22
N PRO A 8 -24.69 3.10 -23.29
CA PRO A 8 -23.33 2.72 -23.61
C PRO A 8 -22.81 1.82 -22.49
N SER A 9 -22.30 0.66 -22.88
CA SER A 9 -21.55 -0.28 -22.04
C SER A 9 -20.34 0.41 -21.41
N LEU A 10 -20.53 1.02 -20.24
CA LEU A 10 -19.46 1.39 -19.31
C LEU A 10 -19.01 0.15 -18.54
N ALA A 11 -18.49 -0.84 -19.27
CA ALA A 11 -17.86 -2.02 -18.70
C ALA A 11 -16.50 -2.21 -19.37
N HIS A 12 -15.62 -1.23 -19.22
CA HIS A 12 -14.19 -1.51 -19.34
C HIS A 12 -13.74 -2.10 -18.01
N ALA A 13 -13.88 -3.42 -17.96
CA ALA A 13 -13.38 -4.40 -17.00
C ALA A 13 -12.59 -3.81 -15.82
N GLN A 14 -13.29 -3.57 -14.72
CA GLN A 14 -12.71 -3.76 -13.41
C GLN A 14 -12.31 -5.24 -13.37
N HIS A 15 -11.06 -5.57 -13.69
CA HIS A 15 -10.56 -6.94 -13.63
C HIS A 15 -10.98 -7.55 -12.30
N ASP A 16 -11.39 -8.84 -12.31
CA ASP A 16 -11.72 -9.57 -11.09
C ASP A 16 -10.67 -9.28 -10.03
N VAL A 17 -11.11 -8.68 -8.92
CA VAL A 17 -10.24 -8.29 -7.82
C VAL A 17 -9.60 -9.57 -7.30
N ARG A 18 -8.27 -9.66 -7.40
CA ARG A 18 -7.54 -10.84 -6.91
C ARG A 18 -7.81 -10.98 -5.41
N ALA A 19 -8.12 -12.21 -4.98
CA ALA A 19 -8.36 -12.48 -3.57
C ALA A 19 -7.14 -12.05 -2.74
N TRP A 20 -7.35 -11.06 -1.87
CA TRP A 20 -6.35 -10.60 -0.90
C TRP A 20 -6.73 -11.16 0.47
N PRO A 21 -5.89 -12.00 1.09
CA PRO A 21 -6.20 -12.53 2.42
C PRO A 21 -5.99 -11.40 3.44
N ASP A 22 -7.06 -10.72 3.80
CA ASP A 22 -7.04 -9.69 4.85
C ASP A 22 -6.99 -10.37 6.24
N PRO A 23 -5.96 -10.13 7.07
CA PRO A 23 -5.89 -10.66 8.43
C PRO A 23 -6.91 -10.06 9.41
N GLY A 24 -7.58 -8.96 9.05
CA GLY A 24 -8.45 -8.18 9.92
C GLY A 24 -7.69 -7.35 10.96
N TYR A 25 -8.29 -7.17 12.13
CA TYR A 25 -7.84 -6.22 13.17
C TYR A 25 -7.18 -6.88 14.39
N GLY A 26 -6.47 -7.99 14.21
CA GLY A 26 -5.84 -8.70 15.33
C GLY A 26 -4.77 -7.89 16.06
N ASN A 27 -3.84 -7.29 15.32
CA ASN A 27 -2.73 -6.47 15.78
C ASN A 27 -2.54 -5.27 14.85
N LEU A 28 -2.68 -4.05 15.38
CA LEU A 28 -2.53 -2.83 14.60
C LEU A 28 -1.08 -2.64 14.13
N GLY A 29 -0.86 -2.71 12.81
CA GLY A 29 0.46 -2.57 12.20
C GLY A 29 1.06 -1.18 12.41
N VAL A 30 2.37 -1.04 12.64
CA VAL A 30 3.06 0.26 12.66
C VAL A 30 3.86 0.43 11.37
N TYR A 31 3.58 1.49 10.61
CA TYR A 31 4.42 1.94 9.51
C TYR A 31 5.73 2.48 10.07
N ALA A 32 6.85 2.03 9.49
CA ALA A 32 8.23 2.45 9.78
C ALA A 32 8.91 1.94 11.07
N GLY A 33 8.37 0.96 11.81
CA GLY A 33 9.19 0.21 12.77
C GLY A 33 8.49 -0.46 13.95
N GLY A 34 9.28 -1.26 14.68
CA GLY A 34 8.94 -2.01 15.90
C GLY A 34 9.08 -3.54 15.73
N PRO A 35 8.91 -4.34 16.80
CA PRO A 35 9.04 -5.80 16.74
C PRO A 35 7.96 -6.47 15.89
N ASP A 36 8.35 -7.45 15.04
CA ASP A 36 7.45 -8.18 14.13
C ASP A 36 6.22 -8.82 14.84
N SER A 37 6.27 -9.05 16.16
CA SER A 37 5.18 -9.61 16.96
C SER A 37 3.98 -8.68 17.17
N TYR A 38 4.11 -7.39 16.85
CA TYR A 38 3.07 -6.39 17.14
C TYR A 38 2.20 -6.05 15.93
N PHE A 39 2.35 -6.74 14.79
CA PHE A 39 1.77 -6.30 13.52
C PHE A 39 1.08 -7.42 12.74
N ASP A 40 -0.15 -7.16 12.32
CA ASP A 40 -0.80 -7.94 11.25
C ASP A 40 -0.39 -7.45 9.87
N TYR A 41 -0.09 -6.15 9.74
CA TYR A 41 0.42 -5.53 8.53
C TYR A 41 1.81 -4.94 8.73
N ARG A 42 2.75 -5.33 7.87
CA ARG A 42 4.08 -4.72 7.80
C ARG A 42 4.25 -4.01 6.46
N LEU A 43 4.40 -2.69 6.51
CA LEU A 43 4.71 -1.88 5.32
C LEU A 43 6.23 -1.77 5.17
N ALA A 44 6.81 -2.61 4.31
CA ALA A 44 8.25 -2.70 4.10
C ALA A 44 8.69 -1.80 2.94
N LYS A 45 9.47 -0.75 3.23
CA LYS A 45 9.97 0.16 2.19
C LYS A 45 11.11 -0.46 1.40
N LEU A 46 11.05 -0.34 0.07
CA LEU A 46 12.09 -0.77 -0.86
C LEU A 46 12.28 0.28 -1.96
N SER A 47 13.47 0.87 -2.02
CA SER A 47 13.85 1.76 -3.12
C SER A 47 14.60 0.95 -4.18
N LEU A 48 14.15 1.05 -5.43
CA LEU A 48 14.75 0.36 -6.57
C LEU A 48 15.55 1.34 -7.42
N GLY A 49 16.79 0.98 -7.72
CA GLY A 49 17.60 1.64 -8.73
C GLY A 49 17.63 0.84 -10.02
N ASP A 50 18.39 1.34 -11.00
CA ASP A 50 18.56 0.70 -12.32
C ASP A 50 19.14 -0.73 -12.23
N THR A 51 19.78 -1.03 -11.11
CA THR A 51 20.20 -2.37 -10.72
C THR A 51 19.68 -2.71 -9.33
N PHE A 52 19.62 -4.01 -9.02
CA PHE A 52 19.29 -4.49 -7.68
C PHE A 52 20.52 -5.15 -7.03
N PRO A 53 21.33 -4.40 -6.27
CA PRO A 53 22.54 -4.93 -5.66
C PRO A 53 22.22 -6.04 -4.66
N ASN A 54 23.11 -7.02 -4.51
CA ASN A 54 22.96 -8.16 -3.60
C ASN A 54 21.70 -9.02 -3.84
N LYS A 55 21.12 -9.00 -5.05
CA LYS A 55 19.91 -9.74 -5.44
C LYS A 55 19.91 -11.21 -4.97
N LYS A 56 21.00 -11.93 -5.18
CA LYS A 56 21.13 -13.34 -4.77
C LYS A 56 20.97 -13.53 -3.26
N ALA A 57 21.66 -12.70 -2.48
CA ALA A 57 21.58 -12.74 -1.02
C ALA A 57 20.18 -12.34 -0.51
N TYR A 58 19.56 -11.33 -1.13
CA TYR A 58 18.20 -10.89 -0.81
C TYR A 58 17.19 -12.03 -0.97
N TRP A 59 17.16 -12.70 -2.13
CA TRP A 59 16.20 -13.77 -2.39
C TRP A 59 16.45 -15.00 -1.52
N ALA A 60 17.71 -15.34 -1.25
CA ALA A 60 18.06 -16.40 -0.30
C ALA A 60 17.57 -16.09 1.13
N ALA A 61 17.73 -14.85 1.59
CA ALA A 61 17.25 -14.41 2.89
C ALA A 61 15.72 -14.41 2.97
N LEU A 62 15.03 -13.95 1.92
CA LEU A 62 13.56 -13.96 1.87
C LEU A 62 13.01 -15.40 1.91
N GLN A 63 13.57 -16.31 1.13
CA GLN A 63 13.21 -17.74 1.20
C GLN A 63 13.41 -18.33 2.60
N ALA A 64 14.55 -18.03 3.24
CA ALA A 64 14.83 -18.51 4.58
C ALA A 64 13.86 -17.92 5.62
N LYS A 65 13.48 -16.65 5.47
CA LYS A 65 12.48 -15.97 6.31
C LYS A 65 11.11 -16.62 6.13
N GLU A 66 10.63 -16.82 4.91
CA GLU A 66 9.31 -17.41 4.63
C GLU A 66 9.17 -18.82 5.20
N LYS A 67 10.21 -19.65 5.07
CA LYS A 67 10.26 -20.98 5.71
C LYS A 67 10.08 -20.90 7.24
N LYS A 68 10.65 -19.88 7.88
CA LYS A 68 10.52 -19.65 9.34
C LYS A 68 9.19 -19.00 9.72
N LYS A 69 8.68 -18.08 8.89
CA LYS A 69 7.46 -17.28 9.14
C LYS A 69 6.21 -18.15 9.08
N ARG A 70 6.08 -19.00 8.05
CA ARG A 70 4.98 -19.97 7.93
C ARG A 70 4.84 -20.92 9.13
N LEU A 71 5.92 -21.14 9.87
CA LEU A 71 5.92 -21.96 11.09
C LEU A 71 5.49 -21.20 12.35
N LYS A 72 5.54 -19.86 12.36
CA LYS A 72 5.40 -19.04 13.58
C LYS A 72 4.22 -18.08 13.58
N SER A 73 3.83 -17.52 12.44
CA SER A 73 2.67 -16.63 12.35
C SER A 73 2.07 -16.65 10.95
N PRO A 74 0.95 -17.37 10.73
CA PRO A 74 0.28 -17.42 9.43
C PRO A 74 -0.50 -16.13 9.09
N ARG A 75 -0.54 -15.15 10.01
CA ARG A 75 -1.36 -13.92 9.90
C ARG A 75 -0.57 -12.64 9.60
N GLN A 76 0.72 -12.71 9.27
CA GLN A 76 1.51 -11.50 9.01
C GLN A 76 1.54 -11.19 7.51
N HIS A 77 0.92 -10.07 7.12
CA HIS A 77 0.77 -9.62 5.73
C HIS A 77 1.75 -8.48 5.44
N ASP A 78 2.81 -8.80 4.70
CA ASP A 78 3.82 -7.82 4.30
C ASP A 78 3.36 -7.16 2.99
N ILE A 79 3.20 -5.84 2.98
CA ILE A 79 3.03 -5.05 1.75
C ILE A 79 4.32 -4.30 1.50
N TYR A 80 4.95 -4.55 0.35
CA TYR A 80 6.19 -3.90 -0.03
C TYR A 80 5.87 -2.53 -0.64
N PHE A 81 6.25 -1.45 0.05
CA PHE A 81 6.16 -0.09 -0.45
C PHE A 81 7.35 0.19 -1.37
N VAL A 82 7.13 0.10 -2.68
CA VAL A 82 8.21 0.10 -3.68
C VAL A 82 8.32 1.45 -4.37
N TYR A 83 9.50 2.06 -4.29
CA TYR A 83 9.84 3.29 -5.01
C TYR A 83 10.68 2.94 -6.23
N CYS A 84 10.11 3.08 -7.44
CA CYS A 84 10.77 2.75 -8.71
C CYS A 84 11.40 3.98 -9.39
N GLY A 85 11.46 5.13 -8.73
CA GLY A 85 11.96 6.37 -9.30
C GLY A 85 11.18 7.59 -8.82
N GLU A 86 11.68 8.78 -9.13
CA GLU A 86 10.96 10.03 -8.89
C GLU A 86 9.78 10.21 -9.85
N ARG A 87 8.82 11.08 -9.51
CA ARG A 87 7.60 11.38 -10.29
C ARG A 87 7.80 11.72 -11.78
N LYS A 88 9.02 12.01 -12.21
CA LYS A 88 9.37 12.40 -13.60
C LYS A 88 9.84 11.22 -14.46
N GLU A 89 10.06 10.06 -13.87
CA GLU A 89 10.57 8.89 -14.55
C GLU A 89 9.52 8.29 -15.49
N THR A 90 9.98 7.72 -16.61
CA THR A 90 9.09 7.09 -17.58
C THR A 90 8.65 5.71 -17.12
N LEU A 91 7.56 5.22 -17.74
CA LEU A 91 7.07 3.87 -17.48
C LEU A 91 8.15 2.81 -17.76
N GLU A 92 8.92 2.96 -18.83
CA GLU A 92 9.96 2.02 -19.25
C GLU A 92 11.08 1.92 -18.22
N ILE A 93 11.52 3.06 -17.66
CA ILE A 93 12.54 3.10 -16.60
C ILE A 93 12.01 2.41 -15.35
N CYS A 94 10.78 2.74 -14.92
CA CYS A 94 10.15 2.12 -13.75
C CYS A 94 9.99 0.60 -13.92
N LYS A 95 9.61 0.12 -15.12
CA LYS A 95 9.54 -1.31 -15.44
C LYS A 95 10.90 -1.99 -15.35
N ALA A 96 11.94 -1.37 -15.91
CA ALA A 96 13.30 -1.92 -15.89
C ALA A 96 13.81 -2.10 -14.45
N ARG A 97 13.50 -1.17 -13.54
CA ARG A 97 13.87 -1.26 -12.12
C ARG A 97 13.11 -2.36 -11.38
N ILE A 98 11.81 -2.53 -11.67
CA ILE A 98 11.04 -3.69 -11.19
C ILE A 98 11.66 -5.00 -11.69
N ASP A 99 12.02 -5.07 -12.97
CA ASP A 99 12.60 -6.27 -13.57
C ASP A 99 13.99 -6.57 -13.00
N ALA A 100 14.80 -5.54 -12.75
CA ALA A 100 16.09 -5.68 -12.09
C ALA A 100 15.95 -6.37 -10.72
N TRP A 101 14.83 -6.18 -10.02
CA TRP A 101 14.53 -6.86 -8.75
C TRP A 101 13.88 -8.24 -8.94
N LEU A 102 12.81 -8.34 -9.73
CA LEU A 102 11.92 -9.51 -9.77
C LEU A 102 12.28 -10.55 -10.84
N LYS A 103 12.87 -10.16 -11.97
CA LYS A 103 13.15 -11.08 -13.08
C LYS A 103 14.33 -12.00 -12.76
N PRO A 104 14.30 -13.31 -13.03
CA PRO A 104 15.47 -14.16 -12.85
C PRO A 104 16.56 -13.84 -13.87
N ASN A 105 17.83 -14.01 -13.46
CA ASN A 105 19.00 -13.99 -14.35
C ASN A 105 19.69 -15.36 -14.28
N ALA A 106 20.57 -15.69 -15.23
CA ALA A 106 21.18 -17.02 -15.39
C ALA A 106 21.69 -17.67 -14.08
N ASP A 107 22.29 -16.88 -13.18
CA ASP A 107 22.87 -17.37 -11.91
C ASP A 107 22.09 -16.99 -10.65
N ILE A 108 20.97 -16.28 -10.81
CA ILE A 108 20.20 -15.69 -9.71
C ILE A 108 18.72 -16.00 -9.91
N PRO A 109 18.22 -17.13 -9.36
CA PRO A 109 16.79 -17.38 -9.31
C PRO A 109 16.11 -16.32 -8.42
N THR A 110 14.89 -15.96 -8.79
CA THR A 110 14.01 -15.07 -8.02
C THR A 110 12.72 -15.82 -7.70
N TYR A 111 11.98 -15.34 -6.70
CA TYR A 111 10.77 -15.99 -6.20
C TYR A 111 9.64 -14.98 -5.98
N PRO A 112 9.15 -14.29 -7.04
CA PRO A 112 8.11 -13.26 -6.92
C PRO A 112 6.87 -13.72 -6.16
N GLU A 113 6.55 -15.02 -6.20
CA GLU A 113 5.44 -15.66 -5.47
C GLU A 113 5.57 -15.59 -3.95
N LEU A 114 6.75 -15.26 -3.42
CA LEU A 114 6.97 -15.02 -1.99
C LEU A 114 6.61 -13.59 -1.57
N ILE A 115 6.37 -12.68 -2.51
CA ILE A 115 5.96 -11.32 -2.24
C ILE A 115 4.43 -11.29 -2.12
N PRO A 116 3.86 -10.97 -0.94
CA PRO A 116 2.41 -11.00 -0.77
C PRO A 116 1.73 -9.92 -1.61
N ALA A 117 2.12 -8.66 -1.44
CA ALA A 117 1.68 -7.55 -2.27
C ALA A 117 2.75 -6.47 -2.40
N ILE A 118 2.61 -5.66 -3.44
CA ILE A 118 3.37 -4.43 -3.65
C ILE A 118 2.41 -3.25 -3.58
N CYS A 119 2.76 -2.21 -2.83
CA CYS A 119 2.19 -0.88 -3.01
C CYS A 119 3.19 -0.04 -3.80
N LEU A 120 2.75 0.57 -4.90
CA LEU A 120 3.56 1.58 -5.59
C LEU A 120 3.72 2.78 -4.66
N GLY A 121 4.95 3.10 -4.29
CA GLY A 121 5.27 4.05 -3.23
C GLY A 121 5.11 5.51 -3.62
N GLU A 122 5.04 5.80 -4.92
CA GLU A 122 4.67 7.10 -5.45
C GLU A 122 3.17 7.33 -5.34
N GLU A 123 2.79 8.56 -5.00
CA GLU A 123 1.40 8.98 -4.86
C GLU A 123 0.71 9.12 -6.21
N ASN A 124 -0.54 8.67 -6.30
CA ASN A 124 -1.43 8.86 -7.45
C ASN A 124 -1.88 10.32 -7.61
N VAL A 125 -0.96 11.16 -8.09
CA VAL A 125 -1.29 12.48 -8.63
C VAL A 125 -1.73 12.34 -10.10
N GLY A 126 -2.72 13.13 -10.53
CA GLY A 126 -3.34 12.98 -11.85
C GLY A 126 -2.37 12.91 -13.04
N SER A 127 -1.24 13.63 -12.96
CA SER A 127 -0.18 13.62 -13.98
C SER A 127 0.66 12.34 -14.04
N HIS A 128 0.63 11.50 -13.01
CA HIS A 128 1.46 10.30 -12.89
C HIS A 128 0.65 8.98 -12.94
N ASN A 129 -0.69 9.07 -12.89
CA ASN A 129 -1.60 7.92 -12.92
C ASN A 129 -1.32 6.94 -14.07
N ALA A 130 -1.01 7.42 -15.27
CA ALA A 130 -0.75 6.55 -16.43
C ALA A 130 0.51 5.69 -16.25
N VAL A 131 1.56 6.24 -15.65
CA VAL A 131 2.80 5.52 -15.34
C VAL A 131 2.54 4.48 -14.26
N LEU A 132 1.87 4.88 -13.17
CA LEU A 132 1.56 3.96 -12.07
C LEU A 132 0.60 2.84 -12.49
N ASP A 133 -0.38 3.11 -13.35
CA ASP A 133 -1.27 2.09 -13.89
C ASP A 133 -0.53 1.12 -14.82
N GLY A 134 0.31 1.64 -15.72
CA GLY A 134 1.13 0.81 -16.60
C GLY A 134 2.10 -0.09 -15.82
N LEU A 135 2.62 0.41 -14.70
CA LEU A 135 3.49 -0.35 -13.81
C LEU A 135 2.72 -1.41 -13.02
N ALA A 136 1.52 -1.06 -12.53
CA ALA A 136 0.63 -2.01 -11.86
C ALA A 136 0.28 -3.18 -12.79
N ARG A 137 -0.11 -2.91 -14.05
CA ARG A 137 -0.34 -3.95 -15.05
C ARG A 137 0.88 -4.82 -15.28
N HIS A 138 2.05 -4.21 -15.49
CA HIS A 138 3.30 -4.95 -15.70
C HIS A 138 3.60 -5.94 -14.57
N ILE A 139 3.49 -5.50 -13.31
CA ILE A 139 3.75 -6.36 -12.16
C ILE A 139 2.73 -7.50 -12.08
N ARG A 140 1.45 -7.17 -12.24
CA ARG A 140 0.35 -8.14 -12.12
C ARG A 140 0.38 -9.20 -13.22
N GLU A 141 0.65 -8.78 -14.45
CA GLU A 141 0.63 -9.63 -15.64
C GLU A 141 1.92 -10.45 -15.75
N THR A 142 3.08 -9.88 -15.40
CA THR A 142 4.38 -10.56 -15.54
C THR A 142 4.73 -11.43 -14.34
N TYR A 143 4.41 -10.99 -13.12
CA TYR A 143 4.85 -11.63 -11.89
C TYR A 143 3.72 -12.19 -11.03
N GLY A 144 2.46 -11.92 -11.36
CA GLY A 144 1.32 -12.43 -10.61
C GLY A 144 1.11 -11.79 -9.23
N ILE A 145 1.90 -10.76 -8.88
CA ILE A 145 1.83 -10.11 -7.56
C ILE A 145 0.64 -9.12 -7.52
N PRO A 146 -0.20 -9.14 -6.46
CA PRO A 146 -1.18 -8.08 -6.20
C PRO A 146 -0.54 -6.70 -6.05
N VAL A 147 -1.13 -5.69 -6.70
CA VAL A 147 -0.61 -4.31 -6.67
C VAL A 147 -1.61 -3.34 -6.07
N PHE A 148 -1.20 -2.67 -5.01
CA PHE A 148 -1.88 -1.54 -4.41
C PHE A 148 -1.28 -0.24 -4.97
N GLN A 149 -2.07 0.82 -4.99
CA GLN A 149 -1.55 2.16 -5.26
C GLN A 149 -1.82 3.12 -4.12
N PHE A 150 -0.89 4.06 -3.94
CA PHE A 150 -0.86 4.98 -2.83
C PHE A 150 -1.57 6.30 -3.13
N TYR A 151 -2.32 6.77 -2.16
CA TYR A 151 -2.97 8.09 -2.15
C TYR A 151 -2.63 8.81 -0.86
N SER A 152 -2.63 10.13 -0.88
CA SER A 152 -2.83 10.90 0.35
C SER A 152 -4.03 11.81 0.21
N MET A 153 -4.62 12.20 1.34
CA MET A 153 -5.67 13.21 1.29
C MET A 153 -5.18 14.50 0.60
N PRO A 154 -6.05 15.18 -0.20
CA PRO A 154 -7.46 14.89 -0.41
C PRO A 154 -7.75 14.01 -1.65
N LEU A 155 -6.76 13.33 -2.22
CA LEU A 155 -6.89 12.58 -3.47
C LEU A 155 -7.84 11.39 -3.31
N ALA A 156 -8.74 11.22 -4.27
CA ALA A 156 -9.72 10.15 -4.29
C ALA A 156 -9.29 9.02 -5.24
N PRO A 157 -9.72 7.78 -4.99
CA PRO A 157 -9.37 6.66 -5.85
C PRO A 157 -10.09 6.79 -7.19
N SER A 158 -9.46 6.26 -8.24
CA SER A 158 -10.01 6.28 -9.59
C SER A 158 -10.49 4.89 -9.99
N SER A 159 -11.73 4.80 -10.47
CA SER A 159 -12.29 3.57 -11.04
C SER A 159 -11.58 3.12 -12.31
N ASN A 160 -10.82 4.00 -12.95
CA ASN A 160 -10.14 3.71 -14.21
C ASN A 160 -8.76 3.06 -14.03
N LEU A 161 -8.28 2.91 -12.79
CA LEU A 161 -6.97 2.32 -12.51
C LEU A 161 -7.10 0.82 -12.20
N THR A 162 -6.11 0.07 -12.69
CA THR A 162 -6.08 -1.40 -12.69
C THR A 162 -5.51 -2.03 -11.42
N ALA A 163 -5.13 -1.22 -10.43
CA ALA A 163 -4.64 -1.69 -9.13
C ALA A 163 -5.64 -2.67 -8.47
N ASP A 164 -5.13 -3.66 -7.76
CA ASP A 164 -5.95 -4.63 -7.01
C ASP A 164 -6.48 -4.05 -5.70
N GLY A 165 -5.87 -2.98 -5.17
CA GLY A 165 -6.29 -2.33 -3.94
C GLY A 165 -5.71 -0.93 -3.75
N TRP A 166 -6.05 -0.33 -2.62
CA TRP A 166 -5.68 1.04 -2.28
C TRP A 166 -4.96 1.10 -0.94
N VAL A 167 -3.89 1.89 -0.86
CA VAL A 167 -3.35 2.38 0.42
C VAL A 167 -3.56 3.88 0.43
N PHE A 168 -4.08 4.45 1.51
CA PHE A 168 -4.19 5.90 1.60
C PHE A 168 -3.73 6.45 2.94
N ASP A 169 -2.99 7.56 2.89
CA ASP A 169 -2.62 8.35 4.05
C ASP A 169 -3.71 9.39 4.35
N ALA A 170 -4.25 9.28 5.56
CA ALA A 170 -5.35 10.11 6.02
C ALA A 170 -4.90 11.46 6.61
N TYR A 171 -3.60 11.69 6.88
CA TYR A 171 -3.03 12.91 7.50
C TYR A 171 -3.92 13.56 8.59
N GLY A 172 -4.57 12.74 9.40
CA GLY A 172 -5.48 13.21 10.45
C GLY A 172 -6.73 13.94 10.01
N MET A 173 -7.29 13.59 8.85
CA MET A 173 -8.64 13.99 8.46
C MET A 173 -9.66 13.64 9.55
N GLN A 174 -10.54 14.59 9.87
CA GLN A 174 -11.45 14.50 11.01
C GLN A 174 -12.82 13.93 10.65
N ASP A 175 -13.40 13.14 11.55
CA ASP A 175 -14.79 12.68 11.62
C ASP A 175 -15.53 12.48 10.27
N VAL A 176 -16.49 13.36 9.99
CA VAL A 176 -17.40 13.27 8.84
C VAL A 176 -16.65 13.40 7.53
N GLN A 177 -15.58 14.21 7.50
CA GLN A 177 -14.75 14.37 6.32
C GLN A 177 -14.00 13.06 6.02
N PHE A 178 -13.42 12.45 7.06
CA PHE A 178 -12.74 11.16 6.95
C PHE A 178 -13.70 10.07 6.48
N ARG A 179 -14.86 9.94 7.13
CA ARG A 179 -15.90 8.98 6.74
C ARG A 179 -16.29 9.13 5.27
N LYS A 180 -16.61 10.35 4.82
CA LYS A 180 -16.97 10.63 3.42
C LYS A 180 -15.82 10.33 2.46
N HIS A 181 -14.58 10.52 2.87
CA HIS A 181 -13.41 10.22 2.06
C HIS A 181 -13.20 8.71 1.94
N LEU A 182 -13.21 7.98 3.06
CA LEU A 182 -13.08 6.53 3.11
C LEU A 182 -14.14 5.82 2.26
N MET A 183 -15.40 6.28 2.32
CA MET A 183 -16.49 5.74 1.50
C MET A 183 -16.19 5.75 0.00
N LYS A 184 -15.36 6.67 -0.50
CA LYS A 184 -14.98 6.70 -1.92
C LYS A 184 -14.11 5.50 -2.31
N PHE A 185 -13.28 5.02 -1.40
CA PHE A 185 -12.45 3.82 -1.59
C PHE A 185 -13.28 2.56 -1.46
N VAL A 186 -14.07 2.47 -0.40
CA VAL A 186 -14.96 1.32 -0.13
C VAL A 186 -15.95 1.11 -1.28
N ALA A 187 -16.51 2.19 -1.84
CA ALA A 187 -17.45 2.12 -2.95
C ALA A 187 -16.89 1.47 -4.22
N LEU A 188 -15.56 1.39 -4.38
CA LEU A 188 -14.94 0.70 -5.52
C LEU A 188 -14.82 -0.81 -5.31
N GLY A 189 -15.12 -1.35 -4.12
CA GLY A 189 -15.13 -2.79 -3.85
C GLY A 189 -13.75 -3.47 -3.93
N LYS A 190 -12.67 -2.68 -3.82
CA LYS A 190 -11.29 -3.19 -3.76
C LYS A 190 -10.78 -3.12 -2.32
N PRO A 191 -9.88 -4.02 -1.89
CA PRO A 191 -9.18 -3.93 -0.61
C PRO A 191 -8.61 -2.54 -0.36
N VAL A 192 -8.76 -2.04 0.87
CA VAL A 192 -8.27 -0.73 1.30
C VAL A 192 -7.44 -0.91 2.56
N VAL A 193 -6.30 -0.25 2.61
CA VAL A 193 -5.52 -0.05 3.84
C VAL A 193 -5.46 1.44 4.14
N CYS A 194 -6.03 1.84 5.26
CA CYS A 194 -5.89 3.19 5.77
C CYS A 194 -4.59 3.31 6.56
N ILE A 195 -3.85 4.41 6.34
CA ILE A 195 -2.76 4.83 7.22
C ILE A 195 -3.28 5.98 8.08
N PRO A 196 -3.77 5.69 9.30
CA PRO A 196 -4.05 6.72 10.28
C PRO A 196 -2.72 7.29 10.79
N TRP A 197 -2.66 8.62 10.89
CA TRP A 197 -1.41 9.33 11.11
C TRP A 197 -1.27 9.77 12.55
N ALA A 198 -0.15 9.48 13.20
CA ALA A 198 0.16 9.95 14.54
C ALA A 198 1.63 10.41 14.56
N SER A 199 1.89 11.72 14.56
CA SER A 199 3.26 12.23 14.68
C SER A 199 3.55 12.81 16.04
N ASP A 200 4.73 12.47 16.56
CA ASP A 200 5.29 13.01 17.79
C ASP A 200 5.17 14.54 17.85
N PRO A 201 4.78 15.11 19.01
CA PRO A 201 4.67 16.55 19.24
C PRO A 201 5.87 17.40 18.79
N HIS A 202 7.08 16.84 18.83
CA HIS A 202 8.34 17.50 18.49
C HIS A 202 8.74 17.32 17.02
N TRP A 203 7.98 16.54 16.23
CA TRP A 203 8.17 16.48 14.79
C TRP A 203 7.83 17.84 14.16
N THR A 204 8.77 18.38 13.39
CA THR A 204 8.65 19.74 12.84
C THR A 204 7.65 19.86 11.68
N GLY A 205 7.05 18.73 11.25
CA GLY A 205 6.06 18.64 10.18
C GLY A 205 4.65 19.14 10.50
N TRP A 206 3.69 18.72 9.67
CA TRP A 206 2.40 19.38 9.43
C TRP A 206 1.37 19.36 10.58
N THR A 207 1.58 18.61 11.65
CA THR A 207 0.59 18.50 12.74
C THR A 207 1.28 18.37 14.10
N ARG A 208 1.39 19.48 14.84
CA ARG A 208 1.91 19.49 16.22
C ARG A 208 0.77 19.31 17.21
N SER A 209 0.69 18.13 17.82
CA SER A 209 -0.09 17.97 19.05
C SER A 209 0.74 18.45 20.23
N LYS A 210 0.12 19.07 21.24
CA LYS A 210 0.87 19.51 22.44
C LYS A 210 1.40 18.33 23.27
N THR A 211 0.71 17.19 23.21
CA THR A 211 1.05 15.95 23.93
C THR A 211 0.78 14.72 23.06
N THR A 212 1.42 13.60 23.39
CA THR A 212 1.17 12.28 22.77
C THR A 212 -0.29 11.84 22.95
N GLU A 213 -0.89 12.09 24.12
CA GLU A 213 -2.30 11.79 24.37
C GLU A 213 -3.22 12.59 23.45
N ALA A 214 -2.97 13.89 23.27
CA ALA A 214 -3.76 14.72 22.36
C ALA A 214 -3.60 14.28 20.89
N MET A 215 -2.41 13.79 20.50
CA MET A 215 -2.21 13.16 19.20
C MET A 215 -3.04 11.89 19.08
N ILE A 216 -2.94 10.95 20.02
CA ILE A 216 -3.72 9.70 19.98
C ILE A 216 -5.21 10.04 19.90
N ASN A 217 -5.73 10.89 20.78
CA ASN A 217 -7.15 11.24 20.77
C ASN A 217 -7.62 11.90 19.47
N ARG A 218 -6.77 12.72 18.82
CA ARG A 218 -7.10 13.40 17.55
C ARG A 218 -7.10 12.45 16.36
N GLU A 219 -6.36 11.35 16.42
CA GLU A 219 -6.06 10.51 15.24
C GLU A 219 -6.73 9.14 15.35
N TRP A 220 -6.93 8.65 16.57
CA TRP A 220 -7.45 7.32 16.84
C TRP A 220 -8.94 7.17 16.52
N HIS A 221 -9.69 8.28 16.36
CA HIS A 221 -11.09 8.24 15.91
C HIS A 221 -11.23 7.67 14.49
N GLN A 222 -10.15 7.67 13.69
CA GLN A 222 -10.13 7.05 12.38
C GLN A 222 -10.24 5.52 12.46
N PHE A 223 -9.74 4.88 13.54
CA PHE A 223 -9.81 3.42 13.68
C PHE A 223 -11.23 2.89 13.81
N PRO A 224 -12.10 3.40 14.71
CA PRO A 224 -13.49 2.98 14.76
C PRO A 224 -14.21 3.10 13.42
N ILE A 225 -13.97 4.20 12.68
CA ILE A 225 -14.57 4.40 11.36
C ILE A 225 -14.05 3.36 10.37
N CYS A 226 -12.75 3.05 10.35
CA CYS A 226 -12.21 1.98 9.50
C CYS A 226 -12.84 0.62 9.83
N MET A 227 -13.01 0.27 11.10
CA MET A 227 -13.68 -0.97 11.52
C MET A 227 -15.14 -1.04 11.07
N GLU A 228 -15.88 0.08 11.09
CA GLU A 228 -17.27 0.14 10.60
C GLU A 228 -17.38 -0.27 9.12
N PHE A 229 -16.36 0.02 8.31
CA PHE A 229 -16.34 -0.28 6.87
C PHE A 229 -15.55 -1.54 6.51
N ASP A 230 -15.09 -2.30 7.51
CA ASP A 230 -14.19 -3.43 7.31
C ASP A 230 -12.92 -3.06 6.50
N VAL A 231 -12.34 -1.89 6.80
CA VAL A 231 -11.09 -1.41 6.21
C VAL A 231 -9.91 -1.58 7.16
N SER A 232 -8.89 -2.30 6.70
CA SER A 232 -7.66 -2.53 7.45
C SER A 232 -6.83 -1.27 7.70
N CYS A 233 -6.07 -1.25 8.80
CA CYS A 233 -5.26 -0.11 9.24
C CYS A 233 -3.78 -0.46 9.40
N ALA A 234 -2.90 0.44 8.93
CA ALA A 234 -1.48 0.45 9.25
C ALA A 234 -1.11 1.81 9.86
N VAL A 235 -1.01 1.86 11.19
CA VAL A 235 -0.75 3.07 11.99
C VAL A 235 0.60 3.68 11.61
N PHE A 236 0.63 4.93 11.19
CA PHE A 236 1.90 5.65 11.08
C PHE A 236 2.21 6.40 12.37
N ALA A 237 3.23 5.96 13.10
CA ALA A 237 3.74 6.64 14.28
C ALA A 237 5.13 7.22 13.99
N VAL A 238 5.27 8.55 13.93
CA VAL A 238 6.61 9.17 13.93
C VAL A 238 7.02 9.39 15.37
N ALA A 239 8.01 8.66 15.84
CA ALA A 239 8.72 8.96 17.07
C ALA A 239 9.71 10.11 16.81
N GLY A 240 9.56 11.23 17.52
CA GLY A 240 10.56 12.29 17.53
C GLY A 240 11.82 11.85 18.28
N PRO A 241 12.94 12.60 18.17
CA PRO A 241 14.12 12.36 19.00
C PRO A 241 13.75 12.58 20.48
N GLY A 242 13.35 11.49 21.16
CA GLY A 242 12.79 11.53 22.51
C GLY A 242 11.85 10.37 22.84
N ALA A 243 11.35 9.62 21.85
CA ALA A 243 10.62 8.39 22.11
C ALA A 243 11.61 7.25 22.43
N MET A 244 11.93 7.11 23.73
CA MET A 244 12.38 5.85 24.32
C MET A 244 11.22 5.19 25.04
#